data_AF-A0A1Q9CQN5-F1
#
_entry.id   AF-A0A1Q9CQN5-F1
#
_cell.length_a   1.000
_cell.length_b   1.000
_cell.length_c   1.000
_cell.angle_alpha   90.00
_cell.angle_beta   90.00
_cell.angle_gamma   90.00
#
_symmetry.space_group_name_H-M   'P 1'
#
loop_
_entity.id
_entity.type
_entity.pdbx_description
1 polymer ?
#
loop_
_entity_poly.entity_id
_entity_poly.type
_entity_poly.pdbx_seq_one_letter_code
_entity_poly.pdbx_strand_id
1 'polypeptide(L)'
;MDHIDARASLKAGAIGALGSVPGTVCAHPLDVLKIRMQTTDKGTLLDAARGVHREHGYRGFYKGLVPALEQRFLSRGPMFLVSEVSTQLVARHLRFGELGSRACGSVMSGYVVGFLQALSEYRKKLLSQYVVDAVGARFGHLISDAARAGQLRTGLLRRMHAAAVCSSVFDGTFFCTRDALSAHLNPPLAYGVAAATAVLVAYPADTAVARMLIVPPNQPISCMRHHIFLDARGFRGLPARASEFFISYAVMGLIDMILNQHIVWI
;
A
#
# COMPACT_ATOMS: atom_id res chain seq x y z
N MET A 1 12.77 13.50 -25.63
CA MET A 1 12.16 12.22 -25.20
C MET A 1 13.31 11.42 -24.67
N ASP A 2 13.61 11.65 -23.40
CA ASP A 2 14.97 11.53 -22.90
C ASP A 2 15.29 10.10 -22.50
N HIS A 3 16.59 9.77 -22.54
CA HIS A 3 17.10 8.51 -22.02
C HIS A 3 16.59 8.31 -20.58
N ILE A 4 16.03 7.13 -20.29
CA ILE A 4 15.66 6.76 -18.91
C ILE A 4 16.93 6.80 -18.07
N ASP A 5 17.04 7.81 -17.20
CA ASP A 5 18.11 7.85 -16.21
C ASP A 5 17.79 6.90 -15.05
N ALA A 6 18.03 5.61 -15.30
CA ALA A 6 17.82 4.57 -14.32
C ALA A 6 18.60 4.82 -13.02
N ARG A 7 19.75 5.49 -13.10
CA ARG A 7 20.58 5.79 -11.92
C ARG A 7 19.94 6.88 -11.07
N ALA A 8 19.41 7.95 -11.69
CA ALA A 8 18.67 8.99 -10.98
C ALA A 8 17.39 8.42 -10.35
N SER A 9 16.61 7.64 -11.09
CA SER A 9 15.38 7.02 -10.58
C SER A 9 15.65 6.06 -9.42
N LEU A 10 16.72 5.26 -9.49
CA LEU A 10 17.09 4.35 -8.41
C LEU A 10 17.58 5.10 -7.16
N LYS A 11 18.35 6.18 -7.34
CA LYS A 11 18.76 7.05 -6.22
C LYS A 11 17.54 7.70 -5.55
N ALA A 12 16.62 8.26 -6.33
CA ALA A 12 15.38 8.84 -5.82
C ALA A 12 14.55 7.80 -5.05
N GLY A 13 14.41 6.59 -5.60
CA GLY A 13 13.72 5.49 -4.93
C GLY A 13 14.38 5.06 -3.62
N ALA A 14 15.71 4.98 -3.57
CA ALA A 14 16.45 4.64 -2.36
C ALA A 14 16.28 5.70 -1.25
N ILE A 15 16.38 6.99 -1.60
CA ILE A 15 16.14 8.10 -0.67
C ILE A 15 14.69 8.06 -0.17
N GLY A 16 13.72 7.89 -1.08
CA GLY A 16 12.31 7.80 -0.73
C GLY A 16 11.98 6.62 0.19
N ALA A 17 12.65 5.48 0.01
CA ALA A 17 12.50 4.30 0.86
C ALA A 17 13.07 4.54 2.27
N LEU A 18 14.31 5.05 2.37
CA LEU A 18 14.95 5.36 3.66
C LEU A 18 14.21 6.45 4.44
N GLY A 19 13.79 7.52 3.75
CA GLY A 19 13.00 8.60 4.36
C GLY A 19 11.64 8.15 4.90
N SER A 20 11.08 7.06 4.36
CA SER A 20 9.79 6.52 4.82
C SER A 20 9.88 5.70 6.11
N VAL A 21 11.09 5.33 6.56
CA VAL A 21 11.27 4.45 7.73
C VAL A 21 10.70 5.05 9.02
N PRO A 22 11.04 6.29 9.42
CA PRO A 22 10.56 6.84 10.69
C PRO A 22 9.04 7.01 10.71
N GLY A 23 8.46 7.52 9.62
CA GLY A 23 7.02 7.64 9.47
C GLY A 23 6.31 6.29 9.57
N THR A 24 6.87 5.26 8.93
CA THR A 24 6.33 3.89 9.01
C THR A 24 6.38 3.35 10.43
N VAL A 25 7.49 3.51 11.15
CA VAL A 25 7.62 3.05 12.55
C VAL A 25 6.61 3.75 13.46
N CYS A 26 6.46 5.07 13.34
CA CYS A 26 5.51 5.84 14.15
C CYS A 26 4.04 5.51 13.83
N ALA A 27 3.72 5.26 12.56
CA ALA A 27 2.36 4.96 12.11
C ALA A 27 1.98 3.47 12.25
N HIS A 28 2.96 2.57 12.43
CA HIS A 28 2.74 1.11 12.47
C HIS A 28 1.69 0.64 13.49
N PRO A 29 1.59 1.21 14.71
CA PRO A 29 0.51 0.86 15.64
C PRO A 29 -0.89 1.04 15.05
N LEU A 30 -1.12 2.15 14.32
CA LEU A 30 -2.41 2.42 13.67
C LEU A 30 -2.64 1.50 12.47
N ASP A 31 -1.56 1.09 11.79
CA ASP A 31 -1.59 0.10 10.71
C ASP A 31 -2.13 -1.25 11.21
N VAL A 32 -1.67 -1.71 12.38
CA VAL A 32 -2.18 -2.93 13.04
C VAL A 32 -3.66 -2.80 13.40
N LEU A 33 -4.06 -1.65 13.97
CA LEU A 33 -5.45 -1.40 14.33
C LEU A 33 -6.36 -1.34 13.11
N LYS A 34 -5.92 -0.68 12.04
CA LYS A 34 -6.63 -0.64 10.75
C LYS A 34 -6.88 -2.05 10.23
N ILE A 35 -5.85 -2.89 10.16
CA ILE A 35 -5.98 -4.26 9.65
C ILE A 35 -7.00 -5.01 10.50
N ARG A 36 -6.90 -4.94 11.84
CA ARG A 36 -7.86 -5.57 12.76
C ARG A 36 -9.29 -5.07 12.53
N MET A 37 -9.49 -3.78 12.34
CA MET A 37 -10.82 -3.21 12.07
C MET A 37 -11.38 -3.59 10.70
N GLN A 38 -10.51 -3.83 9.70
CA GLN A 38 -10.91 -4.29 8.36
C GLN A 38 -11.27 -5.79 8.35
N THR A 39 -10.69 -6.57 9.27
CA THR A 39 -10.77 -8.04 9.29
C THR A 39 -11.68 -8.60 10.38
N THR A 40 -11.99 -7.84 11.42
CA THR A 40 -12.85 -8.27 12.53
C THR A 40 -14.21 -7.56 12.52
N ASP A 41 -15.24 -8.24 13.02
CA ASP A 41 -16.64 -7.79 12.89
C ASP A 41 -17.07 -6.71 13.91
N LYS A 42 -16.22 -6.33 14.86
CA LYS A 42 -16.64 -5.55 16.04
C LYS A 42 -15.60 -4.51 16.46
N GLY A 43 -16.10 -3.34 16.87
CA GLY A 43 -15.35 -2.38 17.68
C GLY A 43 -14.99 -1.07 16.99
N THR A 44 -14.92 -0.02 17.80
CA THR A 44 -14.29 1.26 17.47
C THR A 44 -12.77 1.11 17.41
N LEU A 45 -12.06 2.16 16.99
CA LEU A 45 -10.59 2.21 17.07
C LEU A 45 -10.09 1.91 18.49
N LEU A 46 -10.79 2.42 19.50
CA LEU A 46 -10.46 2.21 20.90
C LEU A 46 -10.67 0.76 21.33
N ASP A 47 -11.73 0.10 20.84
CA ASP A 47 -11.98 -1.31 21.14
C ASP A 47 -10.92 -2.21 20.48
N ALA A 48 -10.50 -1.89 19.25
CA ALA A 48 -9.40 -2.57 18.59
C ALA A 48 -8.09 -2.38 19.38
N ALA A 49 -7.80 -1.17 19.85
CA ALA A 49 -6.61 -0.87 20.65
C ALA A 49 -6.61 -1.62 21.98
N ARG A 50 -7.72 -1.60 22.72
CA ARG A 50 -7.90 -2.36 23.95
C ARG A 50 -7.76 -3.86 23.72
N GLY A 51 -8.32 -4.38 22.63
CA GLY A 51 -8.22 -5.78 22.23
C GLY A 51 -6.77 -6.21 22.01
N VAL A 52 -6.01 -5.48 21.19
CA VAL A 52 -4.59 -5.76 20.94
C VAL A 52 -3.78 -5.70 22.22
N HIS A 53 -3.99 -4.67 23.05
CA HIS A 53 -3.26 -4.53 24.31
C HIS A 53 -3.56 -5.68 25.29
N ARG A 54 -4.82 -6.11 25.41
CA ARG A 54 -5.20 -7.21 26.29
C ARG A 54 -4.66 -8.57 25.84
N GLU A 55 -4.61 -8.81 24.53
CA GLU A 55 -4.20 -10.11 23.98
C GLU A 55 -2.68 -10.25 23.85
N HIS A 56 -1.97 -9.18 23.51
CA HIS A 56 -0.56 -9.25 23.10
C HIS A 56 0.32 -8.12 23.69
N GLY A 57 -0.25 -7.27 24.54
CA GLY A 57 0.45 -6.12 25.13
C GLY A 57 0.96 -5.13 24.09
N TYR A 58 1.95 -4.32 24.48
CA TYR A 58 2.55 -3.30 23.60
C TYR A 58 3.26 -3.87 22.37
N ARG A 59 3.81 -5.09 22.48
CA ARG A 59 4.46 -5.77 21.35
C ARG A 59 3.49 -6.10 20.23
N GLY A 60 2.20 -6.27 20.55
CA GLY A 60 1.15 -6.53 19.56
C GLY A 60 1.00 -5.43 18.52
N PHE A 61 1.19 -4.17 18.91
CA PHE A 61 1.09 -3.02 18.01
C PHE A 61 2.22 -2.93 17.00
N TYR A 62 3.33 -3.63 17.21
CA TYR A 62 4.50 -3.65 16.31
C TYR A 62 4.65 -4.96 15.54
N LYS A 63 3.66 -5.85 15.63
CA LYS A 63 3.66 -7.11 14.90
C LYS A 63 3.55 -6.84 13.39
N GLY A 64 4.47 -7.42 12.62
CA GLY A 64 4.55 -7.19 11.18
C GLY A 64 5.29 -5.93 10.74
N LEU A 65 6.04 -5.25 11.64
CA LEU A 65 6.82 -4.06 11.28
C LEU A 65 7.90 -4.36 10.21
N VAL A 66 8.62 -5.48 10.35
CA VAL A 66 9.66 -5.87 9.37
C VAL A 66 9.11 -6.00 7.95
N PRO A 67 8.06 -6.80 7.68
CA PRO A 67 7.48 -6.86 6.33
C PRO A 67 6.81 -5.54 5.91
N ALA A 68 6.39 -4.68 6.84
CA ALA A 68 5.92 -3.33 6.51
C ALA A 68 7.07 -2.46 5.98
N LEU A 69 8.25 -2.49 6.60
CA LEU A 69 9.43 -1.79 6.10
C LEU A 69 9.88 -2.37 4.76
N GLU A 70 9.97 -3.70 4.63
CA GLU A 70 10.26 -4.36 3.36
C GLU A 70 9.30 -3.92 2.24
N GLN A 71 7.99 -3.82 2.55
CA GLN A 71 6.99 -3.31 1.62
C GLN A 71 7.30 -1.88 1.17
N ARG A 72 7.79 -0.99 2.06
CA ARG A 72 8.17 0.38 1.68
C ARG A 72 9.40 0.40 0.78
N PHE A 73 10.38 -0.48 1.01
CA PHE A 73 11.54 -0.62 0.12
C PHE A 73 11.15 -1.17 -1.26
N LEU A 74 10.28 -2.18 -1.30
CA LEU A 74 9.79 -2.80 -2.53
C LEU A 74 8.82 -1.91 -3.33
N SER A 75 8.13 -0.99 -2.65
CA SER A 75 7.31 0.00 -3.34
C SER A 75 8.14 1.19 -3.78
N ARG A 76 8.77 1.93 -2.87
CA ARG A 76 9.44 3.20 -3.20
C ARG A 76 10.72 3.06 -4.01
N GLY A 77 11.45 1.95 -3.89
CA GLY A 77 12.64 1.71 -4.70
C GLY A 77 12.33 1.58 -6.21
N PRO A 78 11.49 0.61 -6.62
CA PRO A 78 11.13 0.40 -8.03
C PRO A 78 10.10 1.39 -8.59
N MET A 79 9.24 1.99 -7.76
CA MET A 79 8.09 2.78 -8.22
C MET A 79 8.48 3.88 -9.21
N PHE A 80 9.57 4.61 -8.97
CA PHE A 80 10.02 5.66 -9.88
C PHE A 80 10.41 5.13 -11.25
N LEU A 81 11.20 4.06 -11.29
CA LEU A 81 11.63 3.45 -12.55
C LEU A 81 10.43 2.86 -13.29
N VAL A 82 9.55 2.16 -12.57
CA VAL A 82 8.37 1.52 -13.16
C VAL A 82 7.37 2.57 -13.66
N SER A 83 7.19 3.68 -12.94
CA SER A 83 6.32 4.79 -13.35
C SER A 83 6.83 5.50 -14.60
N GLU A 84 8.13 5.77 -14.66
CA GLU A 84 8.76 6.40 -15.82
C GLU A 84 8.65 5.50 -17.06
N VAL A 85 9.03 4.22 -16.92
CA VAL A 85 8.92 3.23 -18.01
C VAL A 85 7.47 3.07 -18.47
N SER A 86 6.52 2.98 -17.53
CA SER A 86 5.10 2.81 -17.88
C SER A 86 4.57 4.02 -18.64
N THR A 87 4.91 5.24 -18.19
CA THR A 87 4.47 6.49 -18.82
C THR A 87 5.07 6.63 -20.23
N GLN A 88 6.35 6.32 -20.41
CA GLN A 88 7.00 6.36 -21.73
C GLN A 88 6.45 5.28 -22.67
N LEU A 89 6.16 4.07 -22.16
CA LEU A 89 5.58 2.99 -22.95
C LEU A 89 4.20 3.39 -23.48
N VAL A 90 3.36 3.96 -22.60
CA VAL A 90 2.04 4.49 -22.94
C VAL A 90 2.16 5.63 -23.95
N ALA A 91 3.05 6.60 -23.73
CA ALA A 91 3.24 7.73 -24.65
C ALA A 91 3.72 7.31 -26.05
N ARG A 92 4.50 6.22 -26.14
CA ARG A 92 4.97 5.68 -27.43
C ARG A 92 3.92 4.90 -28.20
N HIS A 93 3.06 4.16 -27.51
CA HIS A 93 2.13 3.22 -28.16
C HIS A 93 0.69 3.74 -28.23
N LEU A 94 0.30 4.64 -27.34
CA LEU A 94 -1.05 5.20 -27.27
C LEU A 94 -1.00 6.68 -27.61
N ARG A 95 -1.86 7.11 -28.54
CA ARG A 95 -2.00 8.52 -28.99
C ARG A 95 -2.77 9.36 -27.97
N PHE A 96 -2.40 9.28 -26.70
CA PHE A 96 -2.96 10.14 -25.66
C PHE A 96 -2.19 11.47 -25.58
N GLY A 97 -2.87 12.51 -25.10
CA GLY A 97 -2.17 13.74 -24.65
C GLY A 97 -1.34 13.47 -23.39
N GLU A 98 -0.44 14.40 -23.04
CA GLU A 98 0.50 14.25 -21.92
C GLU A 98 -0.18 13.82 -20.60
N LEU A 99 -1.32 14.42 -20.28
CA LEU A 99 -2.12 14.09 -19.10
C LEU A 99 -2.65 12.64 -19.15
N GLY A 100 -3.13 12.19 -20.31
CA GLY A 100 -3.63 10.82 -20.50
C GLY A 100 -2.51 9.78 -20.44
N SER A 101 -1.33 10.11 -20.94
CA SER A 101 -0.15 9.25 -20.84
C SER A 101 0.33 9.09 -19.40
N ARG A 102 0.35 10.18 -18.62
CA ARG A 102 0.67 10.13 -17.18
C ARG A 102 -0.36 9.36 -16.37
N ALA A 103 -1.65 9.56 -16.63
CA ALA A 103 -2.73 8.84 -15.95
C ALA A 103 -2.69 7.32 -16.22
N CYS A 104 -2.47 6.92 -17.48
CA CYS A 104 -2.36 5.51 -17.81
C CYS A 104 -1.03 4.91 -17.31
N GLY A 105 0.06 5.68 -17.37
CA GLY A 105 1.36 5.32 -16.79
C GLY A 105 1.30 5.10 -15.27
N SER A 106 0.55 5.92 -14.54
CA SER A 106 0.37 5.77 -13.08
C SER A 106 -0.47 4.53 -12.73
N VAL A 107 -1.55 4.25 -13.48
CA VAL A 107 -2.35 3.03 -13.29
C VAL A 107 -1.52 1.77 -13.55
N MET A 108 -0.75 1.76 -14.64
CA MET A 108 0.13 0.64 -15.00
C MET A 108 1.23 0.42 -13.97
N SER A 109 1.88 1.51 -13.54
CA SER A 109 2.93 1.41 -12.53
C SER A 109 2.40 0.99 -11.17
N GLY A 110 1.25 1.52 -10.74
CA GLY A 110 0.58 1.08 -9.53
C GLY A 110 0.21 -0.41 -9.57
N TYR A 111 -0.15 -0.94 -10.74
CA TYR A 111 -0.40 -2.38 -10.90
C TYR A 111 0.87 -3.20 -10.68
N VAL A 112 1.95 -2.85 -11.37
CA VAL A 112 3.22 -3.59 -11.34
C VAL A 112 3.84 -3.52 -9.95
N VAL A 113 3.94 -2.32 -9.37
CA VAL A 113 4.47 -2.10 -8.01
C VAL A 113 3.58 -2.80 -6.99
N GLY A 114 2.26 -2.66 -7.12
CA GLY A 114 1.27 -3.34 -6.29
C GLY A 114 1.45 -4.85 -6.28
N PHE A 115 1.66 -5.45 -7.45
CA PHE A 115 1.91 -6.89 -7.57
C PHE A 115 3.22 -7.32 -6.91
N LEU A 116 4.31 -6.55 -7.11
CA LEU A 116 5.61 -6.83 -6.51
C LEU A 116 5.57 -6.73 -4.97
N GLN A 117 4.90 -5.72 -4.43
CA GLN A 117 4.79 -5.51 -2.99
C GLN A 117 3.74 -6.40 -2.32
N ALA A 118 2.82 -7.00 -3.09
CA ALA A 118 1.69 -7.75 -2.57
C ALA A 118 2.11 -8.91 -1.65
N LEU A 119 3.25 -9.54 -1.94
CA LEU A 119 3.74 -10.64 -1.11
C LEU A 119 4.23 -10.15 0.25
N SER A 120 4.86 -8.98 0.32
CA SER A 120 5.25 -8.34 1.59
C SER A 120 4.03 -7.84 2.35
N GLU A 121 3.03 -7.32 1.65
CA GLU A 121 1.76 -6.94 2.26
C GLU A 121 1.01 -8.14 2.83
N TYR A 122 1.02 -9.28 2.11
CA TYR A 122 0.44 -10.54 2.56
C TYR A 122 1.10 -11.00 3.86
N ARG A 123 2.43 -11.02 3.90
CA ARG A 123 3.22 -11.34 5.10
C ARG A 123 2.88 -10.42 6.27
N LYS A 124 2.82 -9.12 6.02
CA LYS A 124 2.46 -8.10 7.03
C LYS A 124 1.09 -8.40 7.64
N LYS A 125 0.07 -8.65 6.81
CA LYS A 125 -1.30 -8.89 7.26
C LYS A 125 -1.45 -10.22 8.02
N LEU A 126 -0.82 -11.30 7.53
CA LEU A 126 -0.81 -12.59 8.23
C LEU A 126 -0.15 -12.50 9.61
N LEU A 127 1.00 -11.80 9.71
CA LEU A 127 1.70 -11.63 10.98
C LEU A 127 0.94 -10.72 11.94
N SER A 128 0.39 -9.60 11.45
CA SER A 128 -0.39 -8.65 12.25
C SER A 128 -1.64 -9.29 12.87
N GLN A 129 -2.25 -10.24 12.18
CA GLN A 129 -3.43 -10.98 12.65
C GLN A 129 -3.09 -12.33 13.30
N TYR A 130 -1.81 -12.62 13.55
CA TYR A 130 -1.36 -13.86 14.20
C TYR A 130 -1.85 -15.15 13.51
N VAL A 131 -2.08 -15.09 12.20
CA VAL A 131 -2.54 -16.24 11.41
C VAL A 131 -1.39 -17.24 11.21
N VAL A 132 -0.16 -16.74 11.09
CA VAL A 132 1.06 -17.54 10.94
C VAL A 132 2.16 -16.99 11.86
N ASP A 133 3.14 -17.84 12.15
CA ASP A 133 4.34 -17.47 12.87
C ASP A 133 5.39 -16.80 11.96
N ALA A 134 6.51 -16.38 12.53
CA ALA A 134 7.56 -15.68 11.77
C ALA A 134 8.22 -16.59 10.70
N VAL A 135 8.30 -17.89 10.95
CA VAL A 135 8.90 -18.86 10.02
C VAL A 135 7.94 -19.12 8.86
N GLY A 136 6.67 -19.40 9.15
CA GLY A 136 5.63 -19.58 8.14
C GLY A 136 5.38 -18.33 7.30
N ALA A 137 5.63 -17.14 7.84
CA ALA A 137 5.55 -15.88 7.10
C ALA A 137 6.74 -15.65 6.13
N ARG A 138 7.73 -16.53 6.02
CA ARG A 138 8.83 -16.34 5.05
C ARG A 138 8.31 -16.51 3.62
N PHE A 139 8.85 -15.74 2.67
CA PHE A 139 8.44 -15.79 1.26
C PHE A 139 8.45 -17.21 0.68
N GLY A 140 9.54 -17.96 0.89
CA GLY A 140 9.67 -19.33 0.40
C GLY A 140 8.62 -20.27 0.99
N HIS A 141 8.30 -20.13 2.28
CA HIS A 141 7.27 -20.94 2.94
C HIS A 141 5.88 -20.61 2.40
N LEU A 142 5.52 -19.33 2.27
CA LEU A 142 4.22 -18.94 1.71
C LEU A 142 3.98 -19.48 0.29
N ILE A 143 5.01 -19.40 -0.56
CA ILE A 143 4.94 -19.89 -1.94
C ILE A 143 4.90 -21.42 -1.95
N SER A 144 5.76 -22.08 -1.16
CA SER A 144 5.80 -23.54 -1.05
C SER A 144 4.49 -24.12 -0.50
N ASP A 145 3.91 -23.49 0.53
CA ASP A 145 2.65 -23.92 1.14
C ASP A 145 1.49 -23.76 0.16
N ALA A 146 1.42 -22.63 -0.55
CA ALA A 146 0.43 -22.43 -1.60
C ALA A 146 0.61 -23.43 -2.75
N ALA A 147 1.84 -23.75 -3.15
CA ALA A 147 2.13 -24.73 -4.19
C ALA A 147 1.75 -26.16 -3.76
N ARG A 148 2.12 -26.57 -2.54
CA ARG A 148 1.78 -27.88 -1.97
C ARG A 148 0.28 -28.09 -1.81
N ALA A 149 -0.47 -27.03 -1.52
CA ALA A 149 -1.93 -27.06 -1.43
C ALA A 149 -2.65 -26.91 -2.78
N GLY A 150 -1.92 -26.78 -3.90
CA GLY A 150 -2.50 -26.54 -5.23
C GLY A 150 -3.16 -25.16 -5.38
N GLN A 151 -2.89 -24.22 -4.47
CA GLN A 151 -3.52 -22.89 -4.42
C GLN A 151 -2.66 -21.76 -5.00
N LEU A 152 -1.61 -22.07 -5.78
CA LEU A 152 -0.73 -21.05 -6.33
C LEU A 152 -1.48 -20.06 -7.24
N ARG A 153 -2.32 -20.57 -8.16
CA ARG A 153 -3.11 -19.74 -9.09
C ARG A 153 -4.40 -19.21 -8.47
N THR A 154 -5.18 -20.08 -7.84
CA THR A 154 -6.51 -19.79 -7.31
C THR A 154 -6.47 -19.02 -5.99
N GLY A 155 -5.38 -19.14 -5.23
CA GLY A 155 -5.16 -18.45 -3.96
C GLY A 155 -4.13 -17.34 -4.07
N LEU A 156 -2.83 -17.68 -4.18
CA LEU A 156 -1.74 -16.72 -4.04
C LEU A 156 -1.73 -15.65 -5.14
N LEU A 157 -1.73 -16.05 -6.41
CA LEU A 157 -1.74 -15.10 -7.52
C LEU A 157 -3.01 -14.23 -7.54
N ARG A 158 -4.16 -14.79 -7.12
CA ARG A 158 -5.41 -14.04 -6.98
C ARG A 158 -5.31 -12.95 -5.91
N ARG A 159 -4.66 -13.23 -4.78
CA ARG A 159 -4.36 -12.24 -3.71
C ARG A 159 -3.44 -11.14 -4.23
N MET A 160 -2.38 -11.51 -4.93
CA MET A 160 -1.42 -10.56 -5.51
C MET A 160 -2.08 -9.66 -6.55
N HIS A 161 -2.94 -10.23 -7.41
CA HIS A 161 -3.71 -9.48 -8.39
C HIS A 161 -4.69 -8.50 -7.71
N ALA A 162 -5.38 -8.91 -6.65
CA ALA A 162 -6.28 -8.02 -5.92
C ALA A 162 -5.53 -6.82 -5.29
N ALA A 163 -4.37 -7.07 -4.69
CA ALA A 163 -3.50 -6.01 -4.15
C ALA A 163 -2.96 -5.08 -5.24
N ALA A 164 -2.61 -5.65 -6.41
CA ALA A 164 -2.20 -4.89 -7.59
C ALA A 164 -3.31 -3.95 -8.09
N VAL A 165 -4.54 -4.46 -8.25
CA VAL A 165 -5.70 -3.66 -8.66
C VAL A 165 -5.99 -2.54 -7.66
N CYS A 166 -5.93 -2.82 -6.35
CA CYS A 166 -6.11 -1.79 -5.33
C CYS A 166 -5.03 -0.69 -5.42
N SER A 167 -3.78 -1.07 -5.65
CA SER A 167 -2.67 -0.13 -5.82
C SER A 167 -2.83 0.71 -7.10
N SER A 168 -3.25 0.11 -8.21
CA SER A 168 -3.58 0.83 -9.45
C SER A 168 -4.66 1.88 -9.28
N VAL A 169 -5.72 1.55 -8.54
CA VAL A 169 -6.82 2.50 -8.26
C VAL A 169 -6.28 3.65 -7.42
N PHE A 170 -5.50 3.35 -6.37
CA PHE A 170 -4.89 4.36 -5.52
C PHE A 170 -3.97 5.31 -6.31
N ASP A 171 -2.97 4.78 -7.02
CA ASP A 171 -2.00 5.59 -7.77
C ASP A 171 -2.68 6.36 -8.90
N GLY A 172 -3.57 5.70 -9.66
CA GLY A 172 -4.34 6.32 -10.73
C GLY A 172 -5.15 7.53 -10.23
N THR A 173 -5.90 7.37 -9.13
CA THR A 173 -6.64 8.48 -8.53
C THR A 173 -5.69 9.56 -8.00
N PHE A 174 -4.63 9.17 -7.28
CA PHE A 174 -3.69 10.11 -6.68
C PHE A 174 -3.06 11.04 -7.73
N PHE A 175 -2.43 10.48 -8.76
CA PHE A 175 -1.72 11.27 -9.76
C PHE A 175 -2.68 12.13 -10.59
N CYS A 176 -3.84 11.60 -10.98
CA CYS A 176 -4.85 12.38 -11.70
C CYS A 176 -5.39 13.56 -10.88
N THR A 177 -5.71 13.34 -9.60
CA THR A 177 -6.18 14.41 -8.71
C THR A 177 -5.08 15.44 -8.45
N ARG A 178 -3.84 15.00 -8.22
CA ARG A 178 -2.70 15.90 -8.03
C ARG A 178 -2.50 16.79 -9.24
N ASP A 179 -2.48 16.21 -10.44
CA ASP A 179 -2.24 16.96 -11.67
C ASP A 179 -3.36 17.97 -11.93
N ALA A 180 -4.63 17.59 -11.71
CA ALA A 180 -5.77 18.50 -11.82
C ALA A 180 -5.72 19.67 -10.82
N LEU A 181 -5.23 19.43 -9.60
CA LEU A 181 -5.16 20.45 -8.54
C LEU A 181 -3.89 21.29 -8.59
N SER A 182 -2.83 20.82 -9.24
CA SER A 182 -1.53 21.50 -9.32
C SER A 182 -1.61 22.89 -9.96
N ALA A 183 -2.61 23.14 -10.81
CA ALA A 183 -2.87 24.43 -11.43
C ALA A 183 -3.52 25.46 -10.49
N HIS A 184 -4.12 25.02 -9.38
CA HIS A 184 -4.98 25.85 -8.54
C HIS A 184 -4.55 25.91 -7.07
N LEU A 185 -3.78 24.93 -6.58
CA LEU A 185 -3.39 24.83 -5.18
C LEU A 185 -1.86 24.78 -5.04
N ASN A 186 -1.37 25.26 -3.89
CA ASN A 186 0.03 25.07 -3.52
C ASN A 186 0.37 23.57 -3.45
N PRO A 187 1.61 23.17 -3.80
CA PRO A 187 1.96 21.75 -3.90
C PRO A 187 1.56 20.93 -2.67
N PRO A 188 1.92 21.29 -1.42
CA PRO A 188 1.59 20.47 -0.25
C PRO A 188 0.09 20.20 -0.09
N LEU A 189 -0.75 21.20 -0.42
CA LEU A 189 -2.20 21.08 -0.34
C LEU A 189 -2.76 20.22 -1.46
N ALA A 190 -2.28 20.39 -2.70
CA ALA A 190 -2.65 19.53 -3.83
C ALA A 190 -2.32 18.06 -3.54
N TYR A 191 -1.14 17.80 -2.96
CA TYR A 191 -0.72 16.46 -2.53
C TYR A 191 -1.60 15.89 -1.42
N GLY A 192 -1.93 16.67 -0.39
CA GLY A 192 -2.81 16.24 0.70
C GLY A 192 -4.21 15.86 0.22
N VAL A 193 -4.80 16.69 -0.65
CA VAL A 193 -6.14 16.44 -1.23
C VAL A 193 -6.10 15.23 -2.17
N ALA A 194 -5.06 15.09 -2.99
CA ALA A 194 -4.88 13.93 -3.85
C ALA A 194 -4.77 12.63 -3.05
N ALA A 195 -3.99 12.62 -1.96
CA ALA A 195 -3.87 11.47 -1.08
C ALA A 195 -5.21 11.12 -0.41
N ALA A 196 -5.91 12.10 0.17
CA ALA A 196 -7.21 11.87 0.78
C ALA A 196 -8.24 11.30 -0.22
N THR A 197 -8.28 11.86 -1.43
CA THR A 197 -9.16 11.40 -2.51
C THR A 197 -8.84 9.96 -2.92
N ALA A 198 -7.56 9.66 -3.16
CA ALA A 198 -7.11 8.32 -3.51
C ALA A 198 -7.42 7.28 -2.44
N VAL A 199 -7.25 7.63 -1.16
CA VAL A 199 -7.62 6.75 -0.04
C VAL A 199 -9.11 6.45 -0.08
N LEU A 200 -9.96 7.47 -0.16
CA LEU A 200 -11.41 7.30 -0.14
C LEU A 200 -11.89 6.43 -1.30
N VAL A 201 -11.36 6.66 -2.50
CA VAL A 201 -11.71 5.88 -3.71
C VAL A 201 -11.22 4.44 -3.61
N ALA A 202 -10.00 4.21 -3.14
CA ALA A 202 -9.41 2.88 -3.04
C ALA A 202 -9.87 2.09 -1.78
N TYR A 203 -10.46 2.75 -0.78
CA TYR A 203 -10.74 2.16 0.53
C TYR A 203 -11.58 0.87 0.50
N PRO A 204 -12.64 0.76 -0.34
CA PRO A 204 -13.41 -0.47 -0.45
C PRO A 204 -12.56 -1.64 -0.97
N ALA A 205 -11.68 -1.37 -1.95
CA ALA A 205 -10.75 -2.36 -2.48
C ALA A 205 -9.69 -2.73 -1.44
N ASP A 206 -9.15 -1.76 -0.69
CA ASP A 206 -8.17 -2.00 0.38
C ASP A 206 -8.74 -2.91 1.47
N THR A 207 -9.99 -2.67 1.88
CA THR A 207 -10.69 -3.50 2.86
C THR A 207 -10.92 -4.92 2.33
N ALA A 208 -11.32 -5.07 1.06
CA ALA A 208 -11.47 -6.37 0.43
C ALA A 208 -10.13 -7.13 0.36
N VAL A 209 -9.06 -6.45 -0.06
CA VAL A 209 -7.70 -7.01 -0.10
C VAL A 209 -7.23 -7.40 1.30
N ALA A 210 -7.48 -6.58 2.33
CA ALA A 210 -7.13 -6.91 3.71
C ALA A 210 -7.75 -8.25 4.16
N ARG A 211 -9.03 -8.47 3.85
CA ARG A 211 -9.73 -9.72 4.15
C ARG A 211 -9.18 -10.91 3.35
N MET A 212 -8.79 -10.69 2.10
CA MET A 212 -8.17 -11.74 1.29
C MET A 212 -6.77 -12.14 1.77
N LEU A 213 -6.02 -11.17 2.29
CA LEU A 213 -4.62 -11.31 2.72
C LEU A 213 -4.46 -11.85 4.16
N ILE A 214 -5.55 -12.04 4.91
CA ILE A 214 -5.49 -12.73 6.21
C ILE A 214 -5.79 -14.23 6.11
N VAL A 215 -6.24 -14.70 4.95
CA VAL A 215 -6.48 -16.13 4.73
C VAL A 215 -5.15 -16.84 4.49
N PRO A 216 -4.86 -17.97 5.17
CA PRO A 216 -3.58 -18.66 5.05
C PRO A 216 -3.34 -19.22 3.63
N PRO A 217 -2.07 -19.48 3.27
CA PRO A 217 -1.68 -19.77 1.87
C PRO A 217 -2.23 -21.10 1.34
N ASN A 218 -2.54 -22.04 2.25
CA ASN A 218 -3.09 -23.36 1.94
C ASN A 218 -4.60 -23.35 1.63
N GLN A 219 -5.29 -22.21 1.81
CA GLN A 219 -6.73 -22.11 1.58
C GLN A 219 -7.06 -21.32 0.30
N PRO A 220 -8.11 -21.73 -0.44
CA PRO A 220 -8.62 -20.98 -1.57
C PRO A 220 -9.22 -19.64 -1.11
N ILE A 221 -9.31 -18.68 -2.03
CA ILE A 221 -9.95 -17.39 -1.79
C ILE A 221 -11.03 -17.13 -2.85
N SER A 222 -12.15 -16.57 -2.44
CA SER A 222 -13.18 -16.09 -3.36
C SER A 222 -12.71 -14.84 -4.12
N CYS A 223 -13.50 -14.39 -5.09
CA CYS A 223 -13.15 -13.21 -5.88
C CYS A 223 -13.21 -11.93 -5.03
N MET A 224 -12.39 -10.94 -5.38
CA MET A 224 -12.37 -9.64 -4.69
C MET A 224 -13.75 -8.99 -4.62
N ARG A 225 -14.56 -9.14 -5.69
CA ARG A 225 -15.95 -8.66 -5.76
C ARG A 225 -16.81 -9.16 -4.59
N HIS A 226 -16.63 -10.43 -4.19
CA HIS A 226 -17.38 -11.00 -3.08
C HIS A 226 -17.10 -10.28 -1.76
N HIS A 227 -15.85 -9.86 -1.54
CA HIS A 227 -15.43 -9.13 -0.35
C HIS A 227 -15.79 -7.63 -0.36
N ILE A 228 -16.03 -7.04 -1.53
CA ILE A 228 -16.46 -5.63 -1.70
C ILE A 228 -17.96 -5.46 -1.45
N PHE A 229 -18.81 -6.29 -2.07
CA PHE A 229 -20.25 -6.02 -2.18
C PHE A 229 -21.10 -6.60 -1.05
N LEU A 230 -20.65 -7.64 -0.36
CA LEU A 230 -21.44 -8.28 0.69
C LEU A 230 -21.44 -7.52 2.01
N ASP A 231 -20.80 -6.34 2.05
CA ASP A 231 -20.53 -5.73 3.32
C ASP A 231 -20.62 -4.20 3.38
N ALA A 232 -21.73 -3.72 3.94
CA ALA A 232 -21.93 -2.31 4.32
C ALA A 232 -20.90 -1.80 5.38
N ARG A 233 -20.01 -2.68 5.85
CA ARG A 233 -18.93 -2.40 6.84
C ARG A 233 -17.63 -1.86 6.21
N GLY A 234 -17.63 -1.55 4.91
CA GLY A 234 -16.45 -1.22 4.11
C GLY A 234 -15.59 -0.03 4.55
N PHE A 235 -16.07 0.88 5.41
CA PHE A 235 -15.35 2.10 5.84
C PHE A 235 -14.85 2.12 7.28
N ARG A 236 -14.97 1.01 8.04
CA ARG A 236 -14.70 1.02 9.50
C ARG A 236 -13.26 1.36 9.90
N GLY A 237 -12.27 0.89 9.17
CA GLY A 237 -10.86 1.20 9.45
C GLY A 237 -10.41 2.59 8.94
N LEU A 238 -11.30 3.38 8.32
CA LEU A 238 -10.96 4.68 7.75
C LEU A 238 -10.39 5.67 8.78
N PRO A 239 -10.89 5.75 10.03
CA PRO A 239 -10.28 6.63 11.05
C PRO A 239 -8.85 6.23 11.41
N ALA A 240 -8.57 4.92 11.47
CA ALA A 240 -7.21 4.40 11.69
C ALA A 240 -6.31 4.78 10.52
N ARG A 241 -6.80 4.62 9.28
CA ARG A 241 -6.10 5.00 8.05
C ARG A 241 -5.83 6.50 7.98
N ALA A 242 -6.80 7.34 8.31
CA ALA A 242 -6.64 8.80 8.32
C ALA A 242 -5.56 9.22 9.34
N SER A 243 -5.58 8.62 10.54
CA SER A 243 -4.59 8.89 11.58
C SER A 243 -3.18 8.40 11.17
N GLU A 244 -3.08 7.23 10.54
CA GLU A 244 -1.83 6.68 9.98
C GLU A 244 -1.22 7.66 8.95
N PHE A 245 -2.05 8.18 8.05
CA PHE A 245 -1.63 9.17 7.07
C PHE A 245 -1.17 10.47 7.71
N PHE A 246 -1.94 11.00 8.66
CA PHE A 246 -1.59 12.23 9.36
C PHE A 246 -0.21 12.12 10.04
N ILE A 247 0.03 11.02 10.78
CA ILE A 247 1.33 10.78 11.43
C ILE A 247 2.44 10.65 10.39
N SER A 248 2.22 9.89 9.32
CA SER A 248 3.23 9.69 8.28
C SER A 248 3.61 11.00 7.59
N TYR A 249 2.63 11.85 7.27
CA TYR A 249 2.85 13.16 6.65
C TYR A 249 3.53 14.15 7.61
N ALA A 250 3.11 14.17 8.88
CA ALA A 250 3.73 15.04 9.88
C ALA A 250 5.21 14.68 10.11
N VAL A 251 5.51 13.39 10.23
CA VAL A 251 6.89 12.91 10.39
C VAL A 251 7.73 13.20 9.15
N MET A 252 7.19 12.96 7.96
CA MET A 252 7.90 13.25 6.70
C MET A 252 8.19 14.74 6.54
N GLY A 253 7.21 15.61 6.82
CA GLY A 253 7.40 17.06 6.76
C GLY A 253 8.43 17.58 7.77
N LEU A 254 8.51 16.96 8.95
CA LEU A 254 9.53 17.29 9.94
C LEU A 254 10.93 16.84 9.49
N ILE A 255 11.05 15.69 8.83
CA ILE A 255 12.31 15.21 8.25
C ILE A 255 12.78 16.14 7.12
N ASP A 256 11.87 16.57 6.25
CA ASP A 256 12.13 17.54 5.17
C ASP A 256 12.70 18.85 5.74
N MET A 257 12.05 19.39 6.78
CA MET A 257 12.49 20.61 7.47
C MET A 257 13.89 20.46 8.10
N ILE A 258 14.21 19.31 8.69
CA ILE A 258 15.52 19.06 9.32
C ILE A 258 16.63 18.88 8.30
N LEU A 259 16.35 18.17 7.20
CA LEU A 259 17.37 17.81 6.22
C LEU A 259 17.68 18.95 5.25
N ASN A 260 16.83 19.99 5.18
CA ASN A 260 16.92 21.11 4.22
C ASN A 260 17.19 20.66 2.78
N GLN A 261 16.81 19.41 2.50
CA GLN A 261 16.69 18.86 1.18
C GLN A 261 15.24 19.16 0.87
N HIS A 262 14.92 19.76 -0.28
CA HIS A 262 13.57 19.68 -0.79
C HIS A 262 13.32 18.20 -1.09
N ILE A 263 13.04 17.39 -0.07
CA ILE A 263 12.58 16.02 -0.21
C ILE A 263 11.23 16.22 -0.84
N VAL A 264 11.29 16.19 -2.17
CA VAL A 264 10.16 16.32 -3.05
C VAL A 264 9.07 15.49 -2.40
N TRP A 265 7.94 16.14 -2.13
CA TRP A 265 6.73 15.47 -1.70
C TRP A 265 6.41 14.47 -2.82
N ILE A 266 6.92 13.24 -2.70
CA ILE A 266 6.73 12.14 -3.65
C ILE A 266 6.10 10.95 -2.93
#